data_AF-A0A957BGC2-F1
#
_entry.id   AF-A0A957BGC2-F1
#
_cell.length_a   1.000
_cell.length_b   1.000
_cell.length_c   1.000
_cell.angle_alpha   90.00
_cell.angle_beta   90.00
_cell.angle_gamma   90.00
#
_symmetry.space_group_name_H-M   'P 1'
#
loop_
_entity.id
_entity.type
_entity.pdbx_description
1 polymer ?
#
loop_
_entity_poly.entity_id
_entity_poly.type
_entity_poly.pdbx_seq_one_letter_code
_entity_poly.pdbx_strand_id
1 'polypeptide(L)'
;GERSPGSNNWVRWDTEGNAAYSAIVSEIGTLPLGDPQIIPMVVEAYQYFYDEVPVLPLVQASKLVPFDTTYWSGWPTQENNFNHPATWWFSTHQIIHHLTKTGG
;
A
#
# COMPACT_ATOMS: atom_id res chain seq x y z
N GLY A 1 5.11 6.15 28.50
CA GLY A 1 4.29 5.52 27.47
C GLY A 1 5.20 4.79 26.51
N GLU A 2 4.89 3.53 26.22
CA GLU A 2 5.70 2.69 25.32
C GLU A 2 5.59 3.16 23.86
N ARG A 3 6.68 2.99 23.09
CA ARG A 3 6.72 3.36 21.68
C ARG A 3 5.88 2.34 20.89
N SER A 4 5.06 2.80 19.95
CA SER A 4 4.38 1.89 19.01
C SER A 4 5.42 1.02 18.31
N PRO A 5 5.26 -0.32 18.28
CA PRO A 5 6.17 -1.21 17.58
C PRO A 5 5.98 -1.00 16.07
N GLY A 6 6.87 -0.21 15.47
CA GLY A 6 6.88 0.07 14.03
C GLY A 6 5.92 1.17 13.57
N SER A 7 5.93 1.40 12.26
CA SER A 7 5.23 2.47 11.54
C SER A 7 3.74 2.17 11.25
N ASN A 8 3.14 1.16 11.90
CA ASN A 8 1.85 0.61 11.46
C ASN A 8 0.63 1.19 12.20
N ASN A 9 0.81 1.91 13.32
CA ASN A 9 -0.29 2.50 14.10
C ASN A 9 0.12 3.85 14.73
N TRP A 10 0.46 4.84 13.89
CA TRP A 10 0.89 6.17 14.37
C TRP A 10 -0.15 6.90 15.22
N VAL A 11 -1.43 6.64 14.96
CA VAL A 11 -2.57 7.23 15.68
C VAL A 11 -2.89 6.51 16.99
N ARG A 12 -2.20 5.40 17.28
CA ARG A 12 -2.39 4.60 18.49
C ARG A 12 -3.86 4.19 18.69
N TRP A 13 -4.50 3.76 17.60
CA TRP A 13 -5.84 3.22 17.65
C TRP A 13 -5.79 1.91 18.46
N ASP A 14 -6.32 1.93 19.68
CA ASP A 14 -6.26 0.86 20.69
C ASP A 14 -7.58 0.85 21.48
N THR A 15 -8.64 0.43 20.80
CA THR A 15 -10.03 0.43 21.28
C THR A 15 -10.66 -0.95 21.05
N GLU A 16 -11.83 -1.19 21.63
CA GLU A 16 -12.61 -2.41 21.35
C GLU A 16 -13.05 -2.48 19.87
N GLY A 17 -13.34 -1.34 19.24
CA GLY A 17 -13.64 -1.27 17.81
C GLY A 17 -12.44 -1.65 16.94
N ASN A 18 -11.21 -1.24 17.32
CA ASN A 18 -9.99 -1.74 16.67
C ASN A 18 -9.85 -3.25 16.83
N ALA A 19 -10.10 -3.80 18.01
CA ALA A 19 -9.98 -5.23 18.25
C ALA A 19 -10.96 -6.03 17.37
N ALA A 20 -12.21 -5.57 17.25
CA ALA A 20 -13.21 -6.15 16.35
C ALA A 20 -12.82 -6.04 14.87
N TYR A 21 -12.38 -4.85 14.43
CA TYR A 21 -11.82 -4.61 13.10
C TYR A 21 -10.68 -5.59 12.78
N SER A 22 -9.73 -5.72 13.70
CA SER A 22 -8.52 -6.54 13.54
C SER A 22 -8.84 -8.04 13.47
N ALA A 23 -9.88 -8.51 14.17
CA ALA A 23 -10.34 -9.88 14.09
C ALA A 23 -10.88 -10.20 12.69
N ILE A 24 -11.72 -9.32 12.12
CA ILE A 24 -12.28 -9.48 10.76
C ILE A 24 -11.16 -9.47 9.72
N VAL A 25 -10.23 -8.51 9.79
CA VAL A 25 -9.09 -8.42 8.86
C VAL A 25 -8.20 -9.66 8.93
N SER A 26 -8.01 -10.21 10.13
CA SER A 26 -7.23 -11.44 10.33
C SER A 26 -7.92 -12.65 9.69
N GLU A 27 -9.25 -12.74 9.76
CA GLU A 27 -10.03 -13.80 9.10
C GLU A 27 -9.97 -13.69 7.58
N ILE A 28 -10.11 -12.48 7.02
CA ILE A 28 -9.94 -12.22 5.58
C ILE A 28 -8.58 -12.74 5.10
N GLY A 29 -7.51 -12.57 5.90
CA GLY A 29 -6.16 -13.06 5.58
C GLY A 29 -6.02 -14.57 5.43
N THR A 30 -7.03 -15.36 5.84
CA THR A 30 -7.06 -16.82 5.71
C THR A 30 -7.85 -17.32 4.50
N LEU A 31 -8.65 -16.44 3.87
CA LEU A 31 -9.52 -16.79 2.75
C LEU A 31 -8.75 -16.91 1.42
N PRO A 32 -9.23 -17.73 0.47
CA PRO A 32 -8.64 -17.78 -0.86
C PRO A 32 -8.84 -16.45 -1.60
N LEU A 33 -7.92 -16.15 -2.52
CA LEU A 33 -8.04 -14.98 -3.37
C LEU A 33 -9.35 -15.04 -4.19
N GLY A 34 -10.11 -13.96 -4.16
CA GLY A 34 -11.39 -13.85 -4.88
C GLY A 34 -12.58 -14.50 -4.17
N ASP A 35 -12.43 -14.90 -2.90
CA ASP A 35 -13.56 -15.38 -2.11
C ASP A 35 -14.67 -14.30 -2.04
N PRO A 36 -15.92 -14.63 -2.38
CA PRO A 36 -17.02 -13.66 -2.41
C PRO A 36 -17.35 -13.09 -1.01
N GLN A 37 -16.93 -13.73 0.08
CA GLN A 37 -17.14 -13.25 1.44
C GLN A 37 -16.22 -12.09 1.82
N ILE A 38 -15.11 -11.88 1.11
CA ILE A 38 -14.16 -10.81 1.43
C ILE A 38 -14.82 -9.43 1.36
N ILE A 39 -15.64 -9.17 0.33
CA ILE A 39 -16.29 -7.87 0.17
C ILE A 39 -17.22 -7.51 1.34
N PRO A 40 -18.20 -8.36 1.74
CA PRO A 40 -19.05 -8.04 2.88
C PRO A 40 -18.25 -7.93 4.20
N MET A 41 -17.20 -8.73 4.40
CA MET A 41 -16.34 -8.61 5.59
C MET A 41 -15.56 -7.29 5.61
N VAL A 42 -15.05 -6.83 4.46
CA VAL A 42 -14.42 -5.50 4.35
C VAL A 42 -15.42 -4.42 4.70
N VAL A 43 -16.66 -4.50 4.21
CA VAL A 43 -17.72 -3.53 4.55
C VAL A 43 -17.97 -3.50 6.06
N GLU A 44 -18.07 -4.67 6.71
CA GLU A 44 -18.25 -4.78 8.17
C GLU A 44 -17.06 -4.18 8.93
N ALA A 45 -15.82 -4.54 8.57
CA ALA A 45 -14.64 -3.97 9.21
C ALA A 45 -14.63 -2.44 9.09
N TYR A 46 -14.95 -1.90 7.91
CA TYR A 46 -14.97 -0.45 7.70
C TYR A 46 -16.02 0.29 8.54
N GLN A 47 -17.08 -0.36 9.02
CA GLN A 47 -18.03 0.28 9.95
C GLN A 47 -17.34 0.74 11.23
N TYR A 48 -16.52 -0.12 11.86
CA TYR A 48 -15.73 0.24 13.04
C TYR A 48 -14.74 1.38 12.75
N PHE A 49 -14.11 1.35 11.57
CA PHE A 49 -13.19 2.41 11.16
C PHE A 49 -13.91 3.76 11.00
N TYR A 50 -15.12 3.76 10.43
CA TYR A 50 -15.90 4.98 10.23
C TYR A 50 -16.54 5.51 11.51
N ASP A 51 -16.92 4.64 12.44
CA ASP A 51 -17.51 5.05 13.71
C ASP A 51 -16.49 5.72 14.62
N GLU A 52 -15.24 5.25 14.60
CA GLU A 52 -14.17 5.78 15.46
C GLU A 52 -13.24 6.78 14.78
N VAL A 53 -13.26 6.86 13.43
CA VAL A 53 -12.49 7.79 12.60
C VAL A 53 -11.02 7.93 13.05
N PRO A 54 -10.24 6.83 13.15
CA PRO A 54 -8.89 6.89 13.68
C PRO A 54 -7.94 7.69 12.78
N VAL A 55 -8.26 7.81 11.49
CA VAL A 55 -7.55 8.63 10.50
C VAL A 55 -8.56 9.33 9.60
N LEU A 56 -8.31 10.60 9.26
CA LEU A 56 -9.08 11.37 8.28
C LEU A 56 -8.39 11.33 6.91
N PRO A 57 -8.87 10.52 5.93
CA PRO A 57 -8.31 10.52 4.60
C PRO A 57 -8.64 11.82 3.88
N LEU A 58 -7.62 12.58 3.44
CA LEU A 58 -7.80 13.87 2.78
C LEU A 58 -7.68 13.79 1.25
N VAL A 59 -6.62 13.14 0.77
CA VAL A 59 -6.29 13.08 -0.66
C VAL A 59 -5.62 11.76 -1.01
N GLN A 60 -5.84 11.27 -2.23
CA GLN A 60 -4.97 10.25 -2.83
C GLN A 60 -3.73 10.95 -3.41
N ALA A 61 -2.56 10.62 -2.88
CA ALA A 61 -1.32 11.28 -3.31
C ALA A 61 -0.88 10.81 -4.70
N SER A 62 -0.97 11.68 -5.70
CA SER A 62 -0.32 11.46 -7.00
C SER A 62 1.21 11.47 -6.82
N LYS A 63 1.88 10.46 -7.35
CA LYS A 63 3.34 10.38 -7.32
C LYS A 63 3.91 10.90 -8.63
N LEU A 64 4.59 12.04 -8.57
CA LEU A 64 5.38 12.57 -9.67
C LEU A 64 6.81 12.08 -9.50
N VAL A 65 7.26 11.21 -10.39
CA VAL A 65 8.61 10.61 -10.34
C VAL A 65 9.31 10.84 -11.68
N PRO A 66 10.15 11.88 -11.79
CA PRO A 66 10.94 12.12 -12.98
C PRO A 66 12.17 11.18 -13.02
N PHE A 67 12.57 10.79 -14.23
CA PHE A 67 13.79 10.02 -14.46
C PHE A 67 14.69 10.71 -15.48
N ASP A 68 16.00 10.67 -15.23
CA ASP A 68 17.00 11.07 -16.22
C ASP A 68 17.23 9.90 -17.20
N THR A 69 17.12 10.19 -18.49
CA THR A 69 17.27 9.23 -19.58
C THR A 69 18.62 9.32 -20.30
N THR A 70 19.51 10.21 -19.84
CA THR A 70 20.83 10.44 -20.45
C THR A 70 21.68 9.17 -20.48
N TYR A 71 21.68 8.39 -19.40
CA TYR A 71 22.53 7.19 -19.26
C TYR A 71 21.76 5.88 -19.21
N TRP A 72 20.50 5.93 -18.77
CA TRP A 72 19.67 4.75 -18.55
C TRP A 72 18.32 4.90 -19.21
N SER A 73 17.89 3.84 -19.90
CA SER A 73 16.58 3.71 -20.52
C SER A 73 15.81 2.51 -19.95
N GLY A 74 14.53 2.37 -20.29
CA GLY A 74 13.67 1.31 -19.74
C GLY A 74 12.99 1.67 -18.41
N TRP A 75 13.00 2.93 -18.00
CA TRP A 75 12.24 3.35 -16.82
C TRP A 75 10.75 3.01 -16.94
N PRO A 76 10.07 2.72 -15.82
CA PRO A 76 8.63 2.54 -15.83
C PRO A 76 7.94 3.84 -16.21
N THR A 77 7.06 3.76 -17.20
CA THR A 77 6.24 4.88 -17.69
C THR A 77 4.80 4.40 -17.83
N GLN A 78 3.89 5.29 -18.23
CA GLN A 78 2.52 4.89 -18.56
C GLN A 78 2.48 3.87 -19.73
N GLU A 79 3.40 3.99 -20.69
CA GLU A 79 3.50 3.07 -21.84
C GLU A 79 4.30 1.80 -21.49
N ASN A 80 5.31 1.92 -20.63
CA ASN A 80 6.11 0.82 -20.10
C ASN A 80 5.70 0.50 -18.64
N ASN A 81 4.46 0.10 -18.43
CA ASN A 81 3.83 -0.01 -17.10
C ASN A 81 4.10 -1.37 -16.42
N PHE A 82 5.35 -1.78 -16.32
CA PHE A 82 5.73 -3.06 -15.71
C PHE A 82 5.84 -3.02 -14.18
N ASN A 83 5.99 -1.82 -13.59
CA ASN A 83 6.09 -1.61 -12.14
C ASN A 83 5.74 -0.15 -11.78
N HIS A 84 5.38 0.10 -10.52
CA HIS A 84 5.20 1.46 -10.01
C HIS A 84 6.57 2.19 -9.93
N PRO A 85 6.69 3.46 -10.35
CA PRO A 85 7.99 4.14 -10.54
C PRO A 85 8.72 4.53 -9.23
N ALA A 86 8.19 4.22 -8.06
CA ALA A 86 8.75 4.71 -6.80
C ALA A 86 10.02 3.94 -6.40
N THR A 87 11.19 4.58 -6.53
CA THR A 87 12.50 3.96 -6.26
C THR A 87 12.80 3.75 -4.76
N TRP A 88 11.96 4.28 -3.88
CA TRP A 88 12.06 4.09 -2.43
C TRP A 88 11.15 2.96 -1.90
N TRP A 89 10.53 2.17 -2.78
CA TRP A 89 9.71 1.03 -2.40
C TRP A 89 10.48 -0.29 -2.48
N PHE A 90 9.93 -1.34 -1.87
CA PHE A 90 10.58 -2.65 -1.86
C PHE A 90 10.64 -3.29 -3.26
N SER A 91 9.88 -2.81 -4.25
CA SER A 91 9.89 -3.31 -5.63
C SER A 91 10.98 -2.69 -6.52
N THR A 92 11.82 -1.77 -6.02
CA THR A 92 12.83 -1.05 -6.82
C THR A 92 13.80 -1.98 -7.56
N HIS A 93 14.10 -3.14 -7.00
CA HIS A 93 15.00 -4.10 -7.65
C HIS A 93 14.49 -4.52 -9.04
N GLN A 94 13.17 -4.60 -9.24
CA GLN A 94 12.58 -4.93 -10.55
C GLN A 94 12.85 -3.83 -11.58
N ILE A 95 12.86 -2.56 -11.15
CA ILE A 95 13.22 -1.42 -12.01
C ILE A 95 14.68 -1.58 -12.44
N ILE A 96 15.59 -1.78 -11.48
CA ILE A 96 17.02 -1.90 -11.73
C ILE A 96 17.32 -3.03 -12.74
N HIS A 97 16.65 -4.18 -12.62
CA HIS A 97 16.83 -5.29 -13.56
C HIS A 97 16.30 -5.01 -14.97
N HIS A 98 15.40 -4.05 -15.13
CA HIS A 98 14.83 -3.67 -16.43
C HIS A 98 15.61 -2.55 -17.12
N LEU A 99 16.42 -1.79 -16.39
CA LEU A 99 17.19 -0.68 -16.96
C LEU A 99 18.30 -1.18 -17.88
N THR A 100 18.48 -0.47 -18.99
CA THR A 100 19.56 -0.70 -19.95
C THR A 100 20.31 0.60 -20.19
N LYS A 101 21.59 0.49 -20.58
CA LYS A 101 22.38 1.65 -20.97
C LYS A 101 21.77 2.30 -22.21
N THR A 102 21.59 3.61 -22.19
CA THR A 102 21.10 4.36 -23.35
C THR A 102 22.10 4.27 -24.51
N GLY A 103 21.61 3.90 -25.70
CA GLY A 103 22.40 3.85 -26.94
C GLY A 103 23.31 2.62 -27.12
N GLY A 104 23.07 1.55 -26.34
CA GLY A 104 23.73 0.24 -26.50
C GLY A 104 22.90 -0.78 -27.24
#